data_AF-A0A1W1C445-F1
#
_entry.id   AF-A0A1W1C445-F1
#
_cell.length_a   1.000
_cell.length_b   1.000
_cell.length_c   1.000
_cell.angle_alpha   90.00
_cell.angle_beta   90.00
_cell.angle_gamma   90.00
#
_symmetry.space_group_name_H-M   'P 1'
#
loop_
_entity.id
_entity.type
_entity.pdbx_description
1 polymer ?
#
loop_
_entity_poly.entity_id
_entity_poly.type
_entity_poly.pdbx_seq_one_letter_code
_entity_poly.pdbx_strand_id
1 'polypeptide(L)' 'MILKLIIFAFVGLMIYKFLGGKLPTIGKSSEEKKLDEDTLVECEKCGTYVTVKESIMMHGKYYCSKECLD' A
#
# COMPACT_ATOMS: atom_id res chain seq x y z
N MET A 1 7.28 -34.95 27.30
CA MET A 1 6.34 -34.88 26.15
C MET A 1 6.33 -33.52 25.46
N ILE A 2 6.42 -32.40 26.18
CA ILE A 2 6.56 -31.04 25.61
C ILE A 2 7.80 -30.85 24.72
N LEU A 3 8.94 -31.45 25.08
CA LEU A 3 10.20 -31.27 24.32
C LEU A 3 10.10 -31.81 22.88
N LYS A 4 9.36 -32.92 22.67
CA LYS A 4 9.10 -33.47 21.32
C LYS A 4 8.24 -32.53 20.47
N LEU A 5 7.30 -31.81 21.09
CA LEU A 5 6.41 -30.87 20.38
C LEU A 5 7.16 -29.62 19.92
N ILE A 6 8.09 -29.10 20.73
CA ILE A 6 8.91 -27.93 20.37
C ILE A 6 9.78 -28.25 19.16
N ILE A 7 10.41 -29.43 19.14
CA ILE A 7 11.24 -29.89 18.03
C ILE A 7 10.41 -30.03 16.74
N PHE A 8 9.21 -30.60 16.85
CA PHE A 8 8.31 -30.75 15.70
C PHE A 8 7.86 -29.40 15.12
N ALA A 9 7.55 -28.43 15.98
CA ALA A 9 7.17 -27.08 15.56
C ALA A 9 8.34 -26.35 14.86
N PHE A 10 9.57 -26.53 15.36
CA PHE A 10 10.76 -25.91 14.79
C PHE A 10 11.09 -26.46 13.40
N VAL A 11 10.99 -27.79 13.23
CA VAL A 11 11.19 -28.45 11.92
C VAL A 11 10.10 -28.05 10.93
N GLY A 12 8.84 -27.99 11.36
CA GLY A 12 7.74 -27.52 10.52
C GLY A 12 7.93 -26.08 10.03
N LEU A 13 8.38 -25.18 10.91
CA LEU A 13 8.71 -23.80 10.54
C LEU A 13 9.87 -23.71 9.55
N MET A 14 10.92 -24.52 9.74
CA MET A 14 12.06 -24.55 8.81
C MET A 14 11.66 -25.02 7.42
N ILE A 15 10.86 -26.09 7.32
CA ILE A 15 10.36 -26.58 6.03
C ILE A 15 9.47 -25.54 5.37
N TYR A 16 8.55 -24.91 6.13
CA TYR A 16 7.69 -23.85 5.62
C TYR A 16 8.49 -22.65 5.07
N LYS A 17 9.53 -22.20 5.78
CA LYS A 17 10.43 -21.14 5.31
C LYS A 17 11.21 -21.55 4.06
N PHE A 18 11.64 -22.81 3.99
CA PHE A 18 12.48 -23.33 2.91
C PHE A 18 11.68 -23.61 1.62
N LEU A 19 10.42 -24.03 1.72
CA LEU A 19 9.54 -24.29 0.57
C LEU A 19 8.96 -23.02 -0.08
N GLY A 20 9.51 -21.84 0.22
CA GLY A 20 9.01 -20.58 -0.34
C GLY A 20 7.74 -20.10 0.37
N GLY A 21 7.63 -20.37 1.68
CA GLY A 21 6.66 -19.73 2.55
C GLY A 21 6.85 -18.22 2.53
N LYS A 22 6.23 -17.58 1.53
CA LYS A 22 5.81 -16.19 1.61
C LYS A 22 4.84 -16.15 2.77
N LEU A 23 5.37 -15.94 3.98
CA LEU A 23 4.59 -15.39 5.07
C LEU A 23 3.85 -14.19 4.45
N PRO A 24 2.51 -14.18 4.37
CA PRO A 24 1.82 -12.93 4.20
C PRO A 24 2.24 -12.11 5.41
N THR A 25 3.08 -11.11 5.18
CA THR A 25 3.46 -10.12 6.20
C THR A 25 2.19 -9.40 6.61
N ILE A 26 1.40 -10.02 7.49
CA ILE A 26 0.45 -9.34 8.35
C ILE A 26 1.33 -8.56 9.31
N GLY A 27 1.63 -7.31 8.95
CA GLY A 27 2.46 -6.44 9.77
C GLY A 27 3.52 -5.67 9.01
N LYS A 28 3.10 -4.93 7.98
CA LYS A 28 3.48 -3.51 7.85
C LYS A 28 2.40 -2.81 7.05
N SER A 29 1.45 -2.28 7.83
CA SER A 29 0.47 -1.27 7.43
C SER A 29 1.20 -0.01 6.98
N SER A 30 1.75 -0.04 5.77
CA SER A 30 2.17 1.12 4.98
C SER A 30 2.15 0.72 3.50
N GLU A 31 1.16 -0.06 3.07
CA GLU A 31 0.48 0.37 1.85
C GLU A 31 -0.19 1.69 2.23
N GLU A 32 0.59 2.78 2.18
CA GLU A 32 0.05 3.96 1.52
C GLU A 32 -0.59 3.36 0.28
N LYS A 33 -1.93 3.31 0.27
CA LYS A 33 -2.67 3.20 -0.97
C LYS A 33 -2.19 4.40 -1.77
N LYS A 34 -1.05 4.24 -2.45
CA LYS A 34 -0.65 5.07 -3.54
C LYS A 34 -1.82 4.85 -4.47
N LEU A 35 -2.76 5.79 -4.42
CA LEU A 35 -3.76 5.93 -5.45
C LEU A 35 -2.97 5.74 -6.73
N ASP A 36 -3.29 4.68 -7.47
CA ASP A 36 -2.63 4.38 -8.73
C ASP A 36 -2.50 5.70 -9.49
N GLU A 37 -1.36 5.93 -10.14
CA GLU A 37 -1.09 7.20 -10.82
C GLU A 37 -2.23 7.59 -11.78
N ASP A 38 -2.95 6.59 -12.29
CA ASP A 38 -4.12 6.68 -13.17
C ASP A 38 -5.45 6.90 -12.44
N THR A 39 -5.47 6.99 -11.12
CA THR A 39 -6.69 7.24 -10.34
C THR A 39 -7.19 8.64 -10.62
N LEU A 40 -8.46 8.76 -10.96
CA LEU A 40 -9.12 10.03 -11.18
C LEU A 40 -9.48 10.68 -9.83
N VAL A 41 -8.99 11.90 -9.63
CA VAL A 41 -9.28 12.77 -8.50
C VAL A 41 -9.96 14.03 -8.99
N GLU A 42 -10.90 14.55 -8.20
CA GLU A 42 -11.64 15.76 -8.53
C GLU A 42 -10.85 17.00 -8.12
N CYS A 43 -10.77 17.99 -9.00
CA CYS A 43 -10.17 19.29 -8.71
C CYS A 43 -11.07 20.10 -7.77
N GLU A 44 -10.53 20.55 -6.64
CA GLU A 44 -11.28 21.32 -5.64
C GLU A 44 -11.85 22.65 -6.19
N LYS A 45 -11.18 23.28 -7.18
CA LYS A 45 -11.60 24.60 -7.69
C LYS A 45 -12.65 24.54 -8.78
N CYS A 46 -12.56 23.58 -9.70
CA CYS A 46 -13.38 23.54 -10.92
C CYS A 46 -14.19 22.25 -11.10
N GLY A 47 -13.99 21.23 -10.26
CA GLY A 47 -14.69 19.94 -10.35
C GLY A 47 -14.22 19.05 -11.52
N THR A 48 -13.18 19.45 -12.25
CA THR A 48 -12.60 18.61 -13.31
C THR A 48 -11.92 17.39 -12.71
N TYR A 49 -12.18 16.21 -13.28
CA TYR A 49 -11.52 14.97 -12.92
C TYR A 49 -10.19 14.85 -13.65
N VAL A 50 -9.10 14.75 -12.91
CA VAL A 50 -7.73 14.56 -13.44
C VAL A 50 -7.08 13.35 -12.79
N THR A 51 -6.11 12.76 -13.46
CA THR A 51 -5.35 11.65 -12.85
C THR A 51 -4.47 12.16 -11.72
N VAL A 52 -4.19 11.34 -10.71
CA VAL A 52 -3.27 11.69 -9.62
C VAL A 52 -1.91 12.13 -10.18
N LYS A 53 -1.45 11.49 -11.25
CA LYS A 53 -0.21 11.82 -11.97
C LYS A 53 -0.17 13.24 -12.56
N GLU A 54 -1.30 13.71 -13.07
CA GLU A 54 -1.42 15.02 -13.72
C GLU A 54 -1.91 16.10 -12.75
N SER A 55 -2.45 15.70 -11.61
CA SER A 55 -2.93 16.60 -10.56
C SER A 55 -1.80 17.17 -9.72
N ILE A 56 -2.00 18.38 -9.21
CA ILE A 56 -1.12 19.03 -8.24
C ILE A 56 -1.74 18.83 -6.86
N MET A 57 -1.01 18.17 -5.95
CA MET A 57 -1.44 17.99 -4.56
C MET A 57 -0.89 19.13 -3.68
N MET A 58 -1.78 19.93 -3.11
CA MET A 58 -1.42 20.99 -2.16
C MET A 58 -2.31 20.93 -0.93
N HIS A 59 -1.72 20.88 0.26
CA HIS A 59 -2.44 20.77 1.55
C HIS A 59 -3.47 19.62 1.62
N GLY A 60 -3.22 18.50 0.94
CA GLY A 60 -4.15 17.37 0.91
C GLY A 60 -5.32 17.50 -0.08
N LYS A 61 -5.32 18.54 -0.91
CA LYS A 61 -6.29 18.77 -1.98
C LYS A 61 -5.66 18.58 -3.34
N TYR A 62 -6.46 18.15 -4.31
CA TYR A 62 -6.03 17.93 -5.69
C TYR A 62 -6.51 19.06 -6.59
N TYR A 63 -5.64 19.50 -7.50
CA TYR A 63 -5.90 20.59 -8.43
C TYR A 63 -5.50 20.16 -9.85
N CYS A 64 -6.29 20.55 -10.85
CA CYS A 64 -6.02 20.18 -12.25
C CYS A 64 -4.87 20.98 -12.90
N SER A 65 -4.54 22.17 -12.40
CA SER A 65 -3.50 23.03 -12.97
C SER A 65 -3.06 24.11 -11.96
N LYS A 66 -1.95 24.81 -12.27
CA LYS A 66 -1.46 25.94 -11.47
C LYS A 66 -2.48 27.08 -11.39
N GLU A 67 -3.25 27.29 -12.46
CA GLU A 67 -4.35 28.27 -12.49
C GLU A 67 -5.44 27.96 -11.46
N CYS A 68 -5.55 26.70 -11.03
CA CYS A 68 -6.46 26.31 -9.96
C CYS A 68 -5.88 26.40 -8.56
N LEU A 69 -4.59 26.68 -8.47
CA LEU A 69 -3.88 26.87 -7.22
C LEU A 69 -3.82 28.35 -6.79
N ASP A 70 -3.72 29.25 -7.77
CA ASP A 70 -3.82 30.71 -7.64
C ASP A 70 -5.26 31.17 -7.33
#